data_AF-R9K0Z0-F1
#
_entry.id   AF-R9K0Z0-F1
#
_cell.length_a   1.000
_cell.length_b   1.000
_cell.length_c   1.000
_cell.angle_alpha   90.00
_cell.angle_beta   90.00
_cell.angle_gamma   90.00
#
_symmetry.space_group_name_H-M   'P 1'
#
loop_
_entity.id
_entity.type
_entity.pdbx_description
1 polymer ?
#
loop_
_entity_poly.entity_id
_entity_poly.type
_entity_poly.pdbx_seq_one_letter_code
_entity_poly.pdbx_strand_id
1 'polypeptide(L)'
;MHRNKKAGKRSRKLLKWIQRYGGYWQLICTPGCDLDMVVTRNIIHSLAENGLHEFIFVLLTVHREKEFLKNLSSYLSLDLMLEEIGRQDMDEIVRMLDENLR
;
A
#
# COMPACT_ATOMS: atom_id res chain seq x y z
N MET A 1 30.39 -16.90 -13.50
CA MET A 1 29.41 -16.35 -12.53
C MET A 1 28.50 -15.33 -13.22
N HIS A 2 27.35 -15.75 -13.74
CA HIS A 2 26.34 -14.83 -14.30
C HIS A 2 25.45 -14.31 -13.15
N ARG A 3 26.05 -13.49 -12.27
CA ARG A 3 25.33 -12.92 -11.11
C ARG A 3 24.21 -12.02 -11.66
N ASN A 4 22.99 -12.34 -11.26
CA ASN A 4 21.72 -11.97 -11.88
C ASN A 4 21.59 -10.44 -12.11
N LYS A 5 21.83 -9.96 -13.34
CA LYS A 5 21.77 -8.52 -13.71
C LYS A 5 20.46 -7.84 -13.29
N LYS A 6 19.36 -8.60 -13.23
CA LYS A 6 18.03 -8.14 -12.76
C LYS A 6 18.03 -7.82 -11.27
N ALA A 7 18.62 -8.68 -10.43
CA ALA A 7 18.74 -8.44 -8.99
C ALA A 7 19.59 -7.20 -8.69
N GLY A 8 20.73 -7.05 -9.39
CA GLY A 8 21.58 -5.86 -9.24
C GLY A 8 20.94 -4.55 -9.71
N LYS A 9 19.97 -4.58 -10.65
CA LYS A 9 19.16 -3.41 -11.02
C LYS A 9 18.15 -3.07 -9.91
N ARG A 10 17.48 -4.08 -9.34
CA ARG A 10 16.48 -3.92 -8.27
C ARG A 10 17.10 -3.35 -6.99
N SER A 11 18.23 -3.90 -6.54
CA SER A 11 18.95 -3.37 -5.36
C SER A 11 19.39 -1.93 -5.55
N ARG A 12 19.82 -1.54 -6.75
CA ARG A 12 20.16 -0.13 -7.06
C ARG A 12 18.94 0.79 -7.02
N LYS A 13 17.77 0.32 -7.48
CA LYS A 13 16.52 1.09 -7.42
C LYS A 13 16.11 1.35 -5.96
N LEU A 14 16.16 0.32 -5.13
CA LEU A 14 15.90 0.43 -3.70
C LEU A 14 16.87 1.39 -3.04
N LEU A 15 18.19 1.24 -3.25
CA LEU A 15 19.19 2.10 -2.61
C LEU A 15 19.00 3.58 -2.96
N LYS A 16 18.67 3.88 -4.23
CA LYS A 16 18.34 5.26 -4.65
C LYS A 16 17.08 5.79 -3.94
N TRP A 17 16.08 4.94 -3.77
CA TRP A 17 14.86 5.30 -3.05
C TRP A 17 15.14 5.54 -1.56
N ILE A 18 15.90 4.66 -0.90
CA ILE A 18 16.30 4.80 0.51
C ILE A 18 17.12 6.09 0.73
N GLN A 19 18.02 6.43 -0.19
CA GLN A 19 18.77 7.69 -0.11
C GLN A 19 17.86 8.93 -0.11
N ARG A 20 16.74 8.87 -0.83
CA ARG A 20 15.77 9.97 -0.91
C ARG A 20 14.72 9.94 0.20
N TYR A 21 14.34 8.76 0.67
CA TYR A 21 13.24 8.52 1.61
C TYR A 21 13.70 7.72 2.83
N GLY A 22 14.86 8.07 3.39
CA GLY A 22 15.47 7.32 4.50
C GLY A 22 14.58 7.19 5.73
N GLY A 23 13.78 8.23 6.04
CA GLY A 23 12.78 8.18 7.11
C GLY A 23 11.68 7.16 6.84
N TYR A 24 11.20 7.05 5.61
CA TYR A 24 10.22 6.02 5.24
C TYR A 24 10.82 4.63 5.36
N TRP A 25 12.09 4.45 4.97
CA TRP A 25 12.78 3.18 5.15
C TRP A 25 12.87 2.78 6.63
N GLN A 26 13.21 3.71 7.52
CA GLN A 26 13.20 3.45 8.96
C GLN A 26 11.81 3.01 9.44
N LEU A 27 10.75 3.69 9.01
CA LEU A 27 9.37 3.31 9.38
C LEU A 27 8.98 1.93 8.85
N ILE A 28 9.33 1.59 7.61
CA ILE A 28 9.07 0.26 7.02
C ILE A 28 9.71 -0.85 7.87
N CYS A 29 10.93 -0.63 8.37
CA CYS A 29 11.71 -1.64 9.05
C CYS A 29 11.59 -1.65 10.58
N THR A 30 10.89 -0.68 11.17
CA THR A 30 10.81 -0.54 12.65
C THR A 30 9.44 -0.99 13.15
N PRO A 31 9.31 -2.22 13.70
CA PRO A 31 8.05 -2.63 14.33
C PRO A 31 7.77 -1.80 15.58
N GLY A 32 6.49 -1.63 15.91
CA GLY A 32 6.07 -0.93 17.12
C GLY A 32 6.28 0.59 17.12
N CYS A 33 6.82 1.17 16.04
CA CYS A 33 6.88 2.62 15.90
C CYS A 33 5.47 3.21 15.76
N ASP A 34 5.33 4.50 16.06
CA ASP A 34 4.06 5.20 15.90
C ASP A 34 3.85 5.56 14.42
N LEU A 35 3.43 4.55 13.67
CA LEU A 35 3.04 4.65 12.28
C LEU A 35 1.51 4.82 12.21
N ASP A 36 1.05 5.87 11.54
CA ASP A 36 -0.36 6.10 11.26
C ASP A 36 -0.75 5.74 9.82
N MET A 37 -2.05 5.82 9.53
CA MET A 37 -2.61 5.48 8.23
C MET A 37 -2.20 6.43 7.10
N VAL A 38 -2.10 7.73 7.38
CA VAL A 38 -1.76 8.76 6.38
C VAL A 38 -0.32 8.56 5.93
N VAL A 39 0.60 8.39 6.87
CA VAL A 39 2.01 8.09 6.61
C VAL A 39 2.13 6.74 5.91
N THR A 40 1.38 5.73 6.33
CA THR A 40 1.35 4.42 5.66
C THR A 40 0.94 4.54 4.20
N ARG A 41 -0.14 5.28 3.89
CA ARG A 41 -0.60 5.54 2.52
C ARG A 41 0.48 6.25 1.68
N ASN A 42 1.13 7.26 2.26
CA ASN A 42 2.21 8.00 1.59
C ASN A 42 3.41 7.10 1.25
N ILE A 43 3.78 6.19 2.17
CA ILE A 43 4.83 5.20 1.93
C ILE A 43 4.43 4.24 0.80
N ILE A 44 3.22 3.70 0.85
CA ILE A 44 2.70 2.77 -0.16
C ILE A 44 2.68 3.43 -1.55
N HIS A 45 2.18 4.66 -1.65
CA HIS A 45 2.16 5.42 -2.89
C HIS A 45 3.56 5.63 -3.45
N SER A 46 4.49 6.09 -2.60
CA SER A 46 5.89 6.32 -3.00
C SER A 46 6.56 5.03 -3.50
N LEU A 47 6.34 3.90 -2.82
CA LEU A 47 6.87 2.61 -3.26
C LEU A 47 6.24 2.16 -4.58
N ALA A 48 4.93 2.36 -4.77
CA ALA A 48 4.22 1.98 -5.99
C ALA A 48 4.68 2.81 -7.21
N GLU A 49 4.78 4.13 -7.09
CA GLU A 49 5.30 5.00 -8.14
C GLU A 49 6.74 4.65 -8.53
N ASN A 50 7.53 4.17 -7.56
CA ASN A 50 8.88 3.71 -7.79
C ASN A 50 8.95 2.22 -8.14
N GLY A 51 7.83 1.53 -8.41
CA GLY A 51 7.78 0.11 -8.77
C GLY A 51 8.56 -0.80 -7.81
N LEU A 52 8.46 -0.52 -6.51
CA LEU A 52 9.10 -1.20 -5.38
C LEU A 52 8.05 -1.98 -4.56
N HIS A 53 7.13 -2.65 -5.25
CA HIS A 53 5.95 -3.28 -4.65
C HIS A 53 6.29 -4.36 -3.61
N GLU A 54 7.44 -5.03 -3.74
CA GLU A 54 7.90 -6.01 -2.77
C GLU A 54 8.08 -5.41 -1.36
N PHE A 55 8.40 -4.12 -1.27
CA PHE A 55 8.58 -3.44 0.03
C PHE A 55 7.27 -2.98 0.65
N ILE A 56 6.17 -2.95 -0.12
CA ILE A 56 4.82 -2.80 0.42
C ILE A 56 4.50 -4.03 1.26
N PHE A 57 4.78 -5.24 0.77
CA PHE A 57 4.61 -6.45 1.57
C PHE A 57 5.46 -6.47 2.83
N VAL A 58 6.70 -5.96 2.77
CA VAL A 58 7.56 -5.81 3.97
C VAL A 58 6.90 -4.87 4.98
N LEU A 59 6.43 -3.70 4.57
CA LEU A 59 5.70 -2.75 5.43
C LEU A 59 4.50 -3.42 6.10
N LEU A 60 3.65 -4.09 5.31
CA LEU A 60 2.45 -4.77 5.81
C LEU A 60 2.81 -5.89 6.80
N THR A 61 3.90 -6.61 6.56
CA THR A 61 4.34 -7.72 7.43
C THR A 61 4.92 -7.21 8.74
N VAL A 62 5.75 -6.16 8.70
CA VAL A 62 6.36 -5.55 9.89
C VAL A 62 5.29 -4.95 10.81
N HIS A 63 4.24 -4.37 10.24
CA HIS A 63 3.20 -3.66 10.98
C HIS A 63 1.89 -4.44 11.13
N ARG A 64 1.86 -5.73 10.77
CA ARG A 64 0.62 -6.55 10.71
C ARG A 64 -0.25 -6.54 11.97
N GLU A 65 0.34 -6.25 13.14
CA GLU A 65 -0.37 -6.22 14.42
C GLU A 65 -1.07 -4.88 14.70
N LYS A 66 -0.78 -3.81 13.92
CA LYS A 66 -1.43 -2.50 14.06
C LYS A 66 -2.91 -2.59 13.73
N GLU A 67 -3.76 -1.98 14.57
CA GLU A 67 -5.22 -2.05 14.42
C GLU A 67 -5.73 -1.54 13.07
N PHE A 68 -5.20 -0.43 12.56
CA PHE A 68 -5.61 0.09 11.25
C PHE A 68 -5.21 -0.84 10.08
N LEU A 69 -4.17 -1.67 10.25
CA LEU A 69 -3.80 -2.68 9.26
C LEU A 69 -4.63 -3.96 9.37
N LYS A 70 -5.16 -4.29 10.55
CA LYS A 70 -6.14 -5.38 10.70
C LYS A 70 -7.41 -5.10 9.90
N ASN A 71 -7.78 -3.83 9.75
CA ASN A 71 -8.90 -3.37 8.94
C ASN A 71 -8.49 -2.98 7.50
N LEU A 72 -7.26 -3.26 7.06
CA LEU A 72 -6.76 -2.84 5.75
C LEU A 72 -7.57 -3.45 4.60
N SER A 73 -8.02 -4.70 4.72
CA SER A 73 -8.91 -5.32 3.73
C SER A 73 -10.21 -4.54 3.59
N SER A 74 -10.84 -4.19 4.72
CA SER A 74 -12.05 -3.35 4.73
C SER A 74 -11.77 -1.96 4.13
N TYR A 75 -10.61 -1.39 4.40
CA TYR A 75 -10.25 -0.08 3.85
C TYR A 75 -9.97 -0.13 2.34
N LEU A 76 -9.24 -1.13 1.85
CA LEU A 76 -9.02 -1.34 0.42
C LEU A 76 -10.33 -1.61 -0.32
N SER A 77 -11.24 -2.39 0.28
CA SER A 77 -12.59 -2.59 -0.24
C SER A 77 -13.37 -1.28 -0.29
N LEU A 78 -13.28 -0.43 0.73
CA LEU A 78 -13.95 0.88 0.75
C LEU A 78 -13.36 1.85 -0.28
N ASP A 79 -12.04 1.95 -0.41
CA ASP A 79 -11.39 2.80 -1.42
C ASP A 79 -11.78 2.35 -2.84
N LEU A 80 -11.80 1.03 -3.13
CA LEU A 80 -12.27 0.49 -4.41
C LEU A 80 -13.76 0.78 -4.65
N MET A 81 -14.61 0.65 -3.63
CA MET A 81 -16.03 1.01 -3.72
C MET A 81 -16.21 2.51 -3.94
N LEU A 82 -15.41 3.36 -3.29
CA LEU A 82 -15.46 4.81 -3.46
C LEU A 82 -14.98 5.24 -4.85
N GLU A 83 -13.96 4.58 -5.40
CA GLU A 83 -13.52 4.78 -6.78
C GLU A 83 -14.59 4.36 -7.79
N GLU A 84 -15.28 3.23 -7.55
CA GLU A 84 -16.40 2.79 -8.39
C GLU A 84 -17.59 3.74 -8.27
N ILE A 85 -17.91 4.22 -7.06
CA ILE A 85 -18.94 5.25 -6.81
C ILE A 85 -18.61 6.56 -7.52
N GLY A 86 -17.33 6.93 -7.59
CA GLY A 86 -16.89 8.12 -8.34
C GLY A 86 -16.95 7.95 -9.87
N ARG A 87 -17.05 6.72 -10.38
CA ARG A 87 -17.13 6.38 -11.81
C ARG A 87 -18.54 6.08 -12.29
N GLN A 88 -19.41 5.57 -11.42
CA GLN A 88 -20.81 5.24 -11.70
C GLN A 88 -21.74 6.35 -11.20
N ASP A 89 -22.90 6.49 -11.84
CA ASP A 89 -23.95 7.39 -11.34
C ASP A 89 -24.53 6.82 -10.04
N MET A 90 -24.82 7.67 -9.05
CA MET A 90 -25.27 7.26 -7.71
C MET A 90 -26.51 6.35 -7.75
N ASP A 91 -27.36 6.55 -8.76
CA ASP A 91 -28.56 5.74 -9.00
C ASP A 91 -28.25 4.28 -9.34
N GLU A 92 -27.12 4.00 -9.99
CA GLU A 92 -26.69 2.65 -10.35
C GLU A 92 -26.17 1.87 -9.14
N ILE A 93 -25.46 2.55 -8.23
CA ILE A 93 -24.99 1.99 -6.96
C ILE A 93 -26.17 1.68 -6.04
N VAL A 94 -27.16 2.58 -5.95
CA VAL A 94 -28.38 2.36 -5.14
C VAL A 94 -29.15 1.15 -5.65
N ARG A 95 -29.27 0.98 -6.97
CA ARG A 95 -29.95 -0.17 -7.57
C ARG A 95 -29.21 -1.49 -7.29
N MET A 96 -27.89 -1.51 -7.39
CA MET A 96 -27.08 -2.69 -7.06
C MET A 96 -27.20 -3.10 -5.58
N LEU A 97 -27.31 -2.13 -4.67
CA LEU A 97 -27.48 -2.41 -3.24
C LEU A 97 -28.87 -2.97 -2.92
N ASP A 98 -29.92 -2.43 -3.54
CA ASP A 98 -31.30 -2.91 -3.36
C ASP A 98 -31.50 -4.34 -3.90
N GLU A 99 -30.79 -4.71 -4.98
CA GLU A 99 -30.81 -6.06 -5.56
C GLU A 99 -30.12 -7.12 -4.69
N ASN A 100 -29.11 -6.74 -3.90
CA ASN A 100 -28.32 -7.68 -3.08
C ASN A 100 -28.72 -7.71 -1.59
N LEU A 101 -29.65 -6.85 -1.16
CA LEU A 101 -30.18 -6.79 0.21
C LEU A 101 -31.60 -7.39 0.33
N ARG A 102 -32.09 -8.09 -0.70
CA ARG A 102 -33.33 -8.89 -0.67
C ARG A 102 -33.08 -10.36 -0.36
#